data_AF-A0AA39M036-F1
#
_entry.id   AF-A0AA39M036-F1
#
_cell.length_a   1.000
_cell.length_b   1.000
_cell.length_c   1.000
_cell.angle_alpha   90.00
_cell.angle_beta   90.00
_cell.angle_gamma   90.00
#
_symmetry.space_group_name_H-M   'P 1'
#
loop_
_entity.id
_entity.type
_entity.pdbx_description
1 polymer ?
#
loop_
_entity_poly.entity_id
_entity_poly.type
_entity_poly.pdbx_seq_one_letter_code
_entity_poly.pdbx_strand_id
1 'polypeptide(L)'
;MHSDRHRHSATVCGSCSALQRTMSEEGDFYTLEELELLAEVATRGTMEGRKVPKIVRDSTKHYRRRLLDQLKDQAEEVHRSHSNALEEINETVVALSCDQVHQEIYEIDDDEETRLDQIADANDIRDIEDDSTAVITSESDDEDTQRGPSAEATTPTVQFRSGLWQCRSCKAILKGYRRNGLLRHVGVHEGGTHPISCFIEGCRTKCKWGHALRAHLRHEHKLSARNLTAEQRGRLIEKERISYEKLELSLHKYFPFLSSRVDKLVERLWQCQVCQKQLIGAHEHNLLKHIGTHENIFSRCPIAGCAETCRTTSGLRNHLKKYHRLRAADLSAEQHGRLLEDERRLYESARNHLARYFPSGAKLQ
;
A
#
# COMPACT_ATOMS: atom_id res chain seq x y z
N MET A 1 19.40 79.51 -33.36
CA MET A 1 18.63 78.25 -33.53
C MET A 1 18.26 77.76 -32.15
N HIS A 2 17.03 78.05 -31.71
CA HIS A 2 16.48 77.68 -30.41
C HIS A 2 15.76 76.32 -30.51
N SER A 3 15.98 75.45 -29.53
CA SER A 3 15.19 74.24 -29.33
C SER A 3 14.27 74.42 -28.13
N ASP A 4 12.97 74.37 -28.40
CA ASP A 4 11.88 74.44 -27.44
C ASP A 4 11.78 73.15 -26.59
N ARG A 5 11.72 73.34 -25.28
CA ARG A 5 11.38 72.29 -24.30
C ARG A 5 9.90 72.38 -23.97
N HIS A 6 9.10 71.45 -24.50
CA HIS A 6 7.73 71.23 -24.02
C HIS A 6 7.75 70.53 -22.66
N ARG A 7 7.29 71.25 -21.62
CA ARG A 7 6.88 70.67 -20.32
C ARG A 7 5.50 70.03 -20.49
N HIS A 8 5.43 68.71 -20.48
CA HIS A 8 4.18 68.00 -20.23
C HIS A 8 3.87 68.02 -18.73
N SER A 9 2.82 68.75 -18.36
CA SER A 9 2.23 68.69 -17.03
C SER A 9 1.50 67.36 -16.87
N ALA A 10 1.98 66.50 -15.97
CA ALA A 10 1.33 65.24 -15.65
C ALA A 10 0.05 65.51 -14.85
N THR A 11 -1.10 65.29 -15.48
CA THR A 11 -2.41 65.24 -14.82
C THR A 11 -2.44 64.03 -13.91
N VAL A 12 -2.49 64.25 -12.59
CA VAL A 12 -2.64 63.20 -11.58
C VAL A 12 -4.02 62.57 -11.76
N CYS A 13 -4.06 61.26 -11.99
CA CYS A 13 -5.28 60.48 -12.07
C CYS A 13 -6.04 60.53 -10.73
N GLY A 14 -7.32 60.90 -10.77
CA GLY A 14 -8.16 61.10 -9.58
C GLY A 14 -8.33 59.86 -8.68
N SER A 15 -8.01 58.66 -9.17
CA SER A 15 -8.05 57.42 -8.36
C SER A 15 -6.90 57.31 -7.35
N CYS A 16 -5.76 57.99 -7.57
CA CYS A 16 -4.66 57.98 -6.60
C CYS A 16 -4.92 58.87 -5.38
N SER A 17 -5.72 59.94 -5.54
CA SER A 17 -6.00 60.91 -4.48
C SER A 17 -7.01 60.38 -3.44
N ALA A 18 -7.86 59.43 -3.82
CA ALA A 18 -8.79 58.78 -2.90
C ALA A 18 -8.07 57.85 -1.91
N LEU A 19 -6.99 57.19 -2.34
CA LEU A 19 -6.17 56.28 -1.52
C LEU A 19 -5.26 57.01 -0.52
N GLN A 20 -4.93 58.28 -0.74
CA GLN A 20 -4.11 59.06 0.19
C GLN A 20 -4.91 59.68 1.36
N ARG A 21 -6.23 59.84 1.24
CA ARG A 21 -7.06 60.43 2.31
C ARG A 21 -7.50 59.45 3.41
N THR A 22 -7.37 58.15 3.19
CA THR A 22 -7.70 57.13 4.20
C THR A 22 -6.54 56.80 5.15
N MET A 23 -5.38 57.44 4.99
CA MET A 23 -4.15 57.04 5.70
C MET A 23 -3.87 57.79 7.02
N SER A 24 -4.77 58.64 7.52
CA SER A 24 -4.35 59.63 8.53
C SER A 24 -4.76 59.42 9.98
N GLU A 25 -5.80 58.67 10.38
CA GLU A 25 -6.24 58.79 11.80
C GLU A 25 -6.62 57.52 12.55
N GLU A 26 -6.80 56.36 11.92
CA GLU A 26 -7.03 55.11 12.67
C GLU A 26 -6.15 54.01 12.08
N GLY A 27 -5.51 53.23 12.96
CA GLY A 27 -4.57 52.16 12.61
C GLY A 27 -5.27 50.96 11.97
N ASP A 28 -6.01 51.19 10.89
CA ASP A 28 -6.79 50.18 10.22
C ASP A 28 -5.92 49.29 9.36
N PHE A 29 -6.01 48.00 9.67
CA PHE A 29 -5.37 46.93 8.94
C PHE A 29 -6.06 46.78 7.59
N TYR A 30 -5.28 46.77 6.50
CA TYR A 30 -5.79 46.32 5.21
C TYR A 30 -6.34 44.90 5.35
N THR A 31 -7.56 44.69 4.89
CA THR A 31 -8.15 43.36 4.71
C THR A 31 -7.35 42.54 3.68
N LEU A 32 -7.50 41.21 3.72
CA LEU A 32 -6.81 40.32 2.78
C LEU A 32 -7.15 40.67 1.32
N GLU A 33 -8.40 41.05 1.06
CA GLU A 33 -8.90 41.48 -0.24
C GLU A 33 -8.27 42.81 -0.70
N GLU A 34 -8.09 43.78 0.19
CA GLU A 34 -7.41 45.04 -0.13
C GLU A 34 -5.92 44.83 -0.45
N LEU A 35 -5.28 43.88 0.23
CA LEU A 35 -3.89 43.52 -0.04
C LEU A 35 -3.72 42.75 -1.36
N GLU A 36 -4.67 41.90 -1.72
CA GLU A 36 -4.71 41.25 -3.05
C GLU A 36 -4.87 42.31 -4.16
N LEU A 37 -5.76 43.28 -3.96
CA LEU A 37 -5.91 44.40 -4.89
C LEU A 37 -4.62 45.22 -5.03
N LEU A 38 -3.93 45.50 -3.91
CA LEU A 38 -2.65 46.20 -3.93
C LEU A 38 -1.54 45.40 -4.63
N ALA A 39 -1.55 44.07 -4.49
CA ALA A 39 -0.62 43.18 -5.19
C ALA A 39 -0.88 43.14 -6.70
N GLU A 40 -2.15 43.13 -7.13
CA GLU A 40 -2.53 43.24 -8.54
C GLU A 40 -2.12 44.58 -9.16
N VAL A 41 -2.32 45.68 -8.43
CA VAL A 41 -1.90 47.01 -8.87
C VAL A 41 -0.38 47.10 -8.96
N ALA A 42 0.35 46.52 -8.00
CA ALA A 42 1.81 46.49 -8.02
C ALA A 42 2.36 45.68 -9.20
N THR A 43 1.76 44.52 -9.50
CA THR A 43 2.17 43.67 -10.64
C THR A 43 1.88 44.32 -11.99
N ARG A 44 0.73 45.00 -12.15
CA ARG A 44 0.44 45.81 -13.35
C ARG A 44 1.40 46.99 -13.48
N GLY A 45 1.70 47.70 -12.39
CA GLY A 45 2.63 48.83 -12.41
C GLY A 45 4.08 48.45 -12.79
N THR A 46 4.53 47.25 -12.41
CA THR A 46 5.85 46.73 -12.82
C THR A 46 5.94 46.38 -14.31
N MET A 47 4.84 45.93 -14.92
CA MET A 47 4.79 45.64 -16.36
C MET A 47 4.91 46.91 -17.22
N GLU A 48 4.57 48.07 -16.66
CA GLU A 48 4.67 49.38 -17.32
C GLU A 48 5.97 50.14 -17.01
N GLY A 49 6.94 49.51 -16.34
CA GLY A 49 8.24 50.13 -16.03
C GLY A 49 8.18 51.25 -14.98
N ARG A 50 7.08 51.39 -14.24
CA ARG A 50 6.96 52.38 -13.16
C ARG A 50 7.57 51.83 -11.86
N LYS A 51 8.36 52.64 -11.16
CA LYS A 51 8.95 52.26 -9.87
C LYS A 51 7.85 52.14 -8.81
N VAL A 52 7.68 50.95 -8.22
CA VAL A 52 6.76 50.71 -7.10
C VAL A 52 7.15 51.59 -5.90
N PRO A 53 6.21 52.36 -5.31
CA PRO A 53 6.49 53.19 -4.14
C PRO A 53 7.09 52.38 -2.97
N LYS A 54 8.06 52.97 -2.28
CA LYS A 54 8.77 52.32 -1.15
C LYS A 54 7.80 51.83 -0.06
N ILE A 55 6.75 52.60 0.22
CA ILE A 55 5.71 52.26 1.21
C ILE A 55 5.03 50.93 0.89
N VAL A 56 4.65 50.68 -0.38
CA VAL A 56 4.01 49.41 -0.78
C VAL A 56 4.96 48.23 -0.61
N ARG A 57 6.25 48.43 -0.89
CA ARG A 57 7.28 47.39 -0.71
C ARG A 57 7.51 47.03 0.76
N ASP A 58 7.52 48.03 1.64
CA ASP A 58 7.76 47.82 3.06
C ASP A 58 6.52 47.18 3.73
N SER A 59 5.31 47.61 3.35
CA SER A 59 4.05 47.01 3.84
C SER A 59 3.87 45.55 3.41
N THR A 60 4.17 45.22 2.14
CA THR A 60 4.10 43.83 1.65
C THR A 60 5.13 42.92 2.33
N LYS A 61 6.33 43.42 2.63
CA LYS A 61 7.34 42.68 3.40
C LYS A 61 6.88 42.41 4.83
N HIS A 62 6.29 43.41 5.50
CA HIS A 62 5.76 43.26 6.86
C HIS A 62 4.62 42.23 6.90
N TYR A 63 3.66 42.34 5.96
CA TYR A 63 2.55 41.40 5.85
C TYR A 63 3.02 39.97 5.60
N ARG A 64 3.96 39.77 4.66
CA ARG A 64 4.53 38.45 4.36
C ARG A 64 5.20 37.83 5.58
N ARG A 65 5.92 38.61 6.39
CA ARG A 65 6.51 38.12 7.64
C ARG A 65 5.43 37.67 8.61
N ARG A 66 4.40 38.49 8.84
CA ARG A 66 3.28 38.14 9.74
C ARG A 66 2.54 36.86 9.30
N LEU A 67 2.31 36.70 7.99
CA LEU A 67 1.67 35.50 7.44
C LEU A 67 2.54 34.24 7.64
N LEU A 68 3.86 34.37 7.46
CA LEU A 68 4.80 33.28 7.73
C LEU A 68 4.83 32.90 9.22
N ASP A 69 4.79 33.89 10.11
CA ASP A 69 4.74 33.65 11.56
C ASP A 69 3.43 32.93 11.92
N GLN A 70 2.27 33.35 11.37
CA GLN A 70 0.98 32.65 11.56
C GLN A 70 1.00 31.21 11.05
N LEU A 71 1.58 30.96 9.87
CA LEU A 71 1.69 29.60 9.33
C LEU A 71 2.61 28.73 10.17
N LYS A 72 3.66 29.32 10.75
CA LYS A 72 4.57 28.61 11.65
C LYS A 72 3.86 28.22 12.95
N ASP A 73 3.10 29.14 13.54
CA ASP A 73 2.32 28.88 14.75
C ASP A 73 1.27 27.76 14.50
N GLN A 74 0.58 27.80 13.34
CA GLN A 74 -0.35 26.73 12.95
C GLN A 74 0.34 25.37 12.76
N ALA A 75 1.54 25.35 12.16
CA ALA A 75 2.30 24.11 11.99
C ALA A 75 2.76 23.53 13.35
N GLU A 76 3.16 24.38 14.29
CA GLU A 76 3.53 23.99 15.65
C GLU A 76 2.31 23.44 16.43
N GLU A 77 1.13 24.04 16.28
CA GLU A 77 -0.14 23.56 16.84
C GLU A 77 -0.49 22.14 16.34
N VAL A 78 -0.43 21.93 15.03
CA VAL A 78 -0.69 20.61 14.41
C VAL A 78 0.33 19.57 14.88
N HIS A 79 1.61 19.93 14.94
CA HIS A 79 2.65 19.04 15.44
C HIS A 79 2.40 18.65 16.91
N ARG A 80 2.03 19.62 17.75
CA ARG A 80 1.70 19.36 19.17
C ARG A 80 0.49 18.44 19.30
N SER A 81 -0.58 18.69 18.54
CA SER A 81 -1.77 17.84 18.52
C SER A 81 -1.46 16.40 18.09
N HIS A 82 -0.64 16.21 17.05
CA HIS A 82 -0.24 14.89 16.59
C HIS A 82 0.65 14.16 17.60
N SER A 83 1.57 14.88 18.27
CA SER A 83 2.39 14.33 19.35
C SER A 83 1.54 13.80 20.50
N ASN A 84 0.56 14.58 20.96
CA ASN A 84 -0.36 14.17 22.03
C ASN A 84 -1.19 12.94 21.63
N ALA A 85 -1.68 12.88 20.39
CA ALA A 85 -2.44 11.72 19.89
C ALA A 85 -1.58 10.44 19.83
N LEU A 86 -0.29 10.56 19.53
CA LEU A 86 0.63 9.41 19.55
C LEU A 86 0.91 8.93 20.97
N GLU A 87 1.01 9.83 21.95
CA GLU A 87 1.13 9.45 23.36
C GLU A 87 -0.12 8.71 23.85
N GLU A 88 -1.33 9.18 23.53
CA GLU A 88 -2.60 8.52 23.88
C GLU A 88 -2.71 7.12 23.26
N ILE A 89 -2.30 6.97 21.99
CA ILE A 89 -2.24 5.66 21.32
C ILE A 89 -1.24 4.75 22.03
N ASN A 90 -0.07 5.27 22.42
CA ASN A 90 0.97 4.49 23.08
C ASN A 90 0.52 4.01 24.48
N GLU A 91 -0.14 4.88 25.26
CA GLU A 91 -0.74 4.51 26.54
C GLU A 91 -1.80 3.41 26.38
N THR A 92 -2.65 3.53 25.36
CA THR A 92 -3.66 2.51 25.05
C THR A 92 -3.03 1.16 24.67
N VAL A 93 -1.96 1.18 23.86
CA VAL A 93 -1.24 -0.04 23.46
C VAL A 93 -0.55 -0.69 24.66
N VAL A 94 0.06 0.09 25.55
CA VAL A 94 0.69 -0.42 26.78
C VAL A 94 -0.36 -1.04 27.70
N ALA A 95 -1.53 -0.41 27.87
CA ALA A 95 -2.62 -0.95 28.67
C ALA A 95 -3.12 -2.31 28.11
N LEU A 96 -3.35 -2.39 26.79
CA LEU A 96 -3.78 -3.65 26.15
C LEU A 96 -2.71 -4.76 26.21
N SER A 97 -1.43 -4.38 26.20
CA SER A 97 -0.31 -5.31 26.31
C SER A 97 -0.19 -5.98 27.69
N CYS A 98 -0.69 -5.37 28.76
CA CYS A 98 -0.58 -5.93 30.11
C CYS A 98 -1.69 -6.93 30.44
N ASP A 99 -2.93 -6.66 29.99
CA ASP A 99 -4.09 -7.46 30.41
C ASP A 99 -4.40 -8.65 29.49
N GLN A 100 -4.11 -8.57 28.18
CA GLN A 100 -4.45 -9.66 27.24
C GLN A 100 -3.35 -10.72 27.08
N VAL A 101 -2.08 -10.36 27.27
CA VAL A 101 -0.97 -11.31 27.08
C VAL A 101 -0.86 -12.29 28.25
N HIS A 102 -1.32 -11.93 29.44
CA HIS A 102 -1.28 -12.84 30.59
C HIS A 102 -2.39 -13.89 30.59
N GLN A 103 -3.51 -13.66 29.91
CA GLN A 103 -4.62 -14.62 29.85
C GLN A 103 -4.46 -15.68 28.75
N GLU A 104 -3.85 -15.35 27.62
CA GLU A 104 -3.72 -16.32 26.50
C GLU A 104 -2.49 -17.23 26.59
N ILE A 105 -1.48 -16.92 27.41
CA ILE A 105 -0.25 -17.73 27.50
C ILE A 105 -0.40 -18.94 28.43
N TYR A 106 -1.38 -18.96 29.35
CA TYR A 106 -1.53 -20.05 30.33
C TYR A 106 -2.52 -21.16 29.93
N GLU A 107 -3.14 -21.12 28.75
CA GLU A 107 -4.17 -22.11 28.35
C GLU A 107 -3.84 -22.92 27.09
N ILE A 108 -2.62 -22.84 26.52
CA ILE A 108 -2.33 -23.46 25.20
C ILE A 108 -1.46 -24.75 25.27
N ASP A 109 -0.85 -25.11 26.40
CA ASP A 109 0.26 -26.08 26.36
C ASP A 109 -0.01 -27.56 26.75
N ASP A 110 -1.23 -28.03 27.06
CA ASP A 110 -1.39 -29.46 27.48
C ASP A 110 -2.43 -30.33 26.71
N ASP A 111 -3.33 -29.79 25.88
CA ASP A 111 -4.47 -30.60 25.37
C ASP A 111 -4.42 -31.02 23.89
N GLU A 112 -3.49 -30.52 23.06
CA GLU A 112 -3.47 -30.87 21.62
C GLU A 112 -2.52 -32.02 21.24
N GLU A 113 -1.49 -32.32 22.04
CA GLU A 113 -0.52 -33.38 21.72
C GLU A 113 -1.08 -34.79 22.02
N THR A 114 -1.95 -34.94 23.03
CA THR A 114 -2.59 -36.25 23.35
C THR A 114 -3.64 -36.69 22.33
N ARG A 115 -4.14 -35.78 21.50
CA ARG A 115 -5.26 -36.05 20.58
C ARG A 115 -4.86 -36.67 19.25
N LEU A 116 -3.57 -36.60 18.88
CA LEU A 116 -3.08 -37.12 17.59
C LEU A 116 -2.53 -38.55 17.67
N ASP A 117 -2.11 -39.01 18.84
CA ASP A 117 -1.63 -40.39 19.02
C ASP A 117 -2.80 -41.40 19.06
N GLN A 118 -4.01 -41.00 19.45
CA GLN A 118 -5.18 -41.88 19.51
C GLN A 118 -5.81 -42.20 18.14
N ILE A 119 -5.41 -41.52 17.06
CA ILE A 119 -5.96 -41.76 15.71
C ILE A 119 -5.09 -42.75 14.91
N ALA A 120 -3.85 -43.01 15.33
CA ALA A 120 -2.96 -43.96 14.66
C ALA A 120 -3.33 -45.43 14.89
N ASP A 121 -4.01 -45.75 15.99
CA ASP A 121 -4.32 -47.13 16.40
C ASP A 121 -5.72 -47.62 15.98
N ALA A 122 -6.53 -46.80 15.31
CA ALA A 122 -7.93 -47.15 14.98
C ALA A 122 -8.18 -47.64 13.54
N ASN A 123 -7.14 -47.75 12.69
CA ASN A 123 -7.30 -48.10 11.27
C ASN A 123 -6.94 -49.54 10.89
N ASP A 124 -6.94 -50.47 11.84
CA ASP A 124 -6.75 -51.90 11.56
C ASP A 124 -7.96 -52.74 11.99
N ILE A 125 -9.12 -52.54 11.34
CA ILE A 125 -10.26 -53.45 11.44
C ILE A 125 -10.94 -53.61 10.05
N ARG A 126 -10.55 -54.72 9.41
CA ARG A 126 -11.35 -55.75 8.70
C ARG A 126 -12.24 -55.41 7.49
N ASP A 127 -11.96 -56.21 6.46
CA ASP A 127 -12.86 -56.68 5.41
C ASP A 127 -14.25 -57.08 5.94
N ILE A 128 -15.31 -56.52 5.33
CA ILE A 128 -16.64 -57.12 5.27
C ILE A 128 -17.18 -56.86 3.85
N GLU A 129 -17.30 -57.94 3.09
CA GLU A 129 -18.11 -58.05 1.88
C GLU A 129 -19.61 -58.10 2.23
N ASP A 130 -20.43 -57.91 1.20
CA ASP A 130 -21.84 -58.26 1.06
C ASP A 130 -22.97 -57.28 1.48
N ASP A 131 -23.59 -56.77 0.40
CA ASP A 131 -24.96 -57.11 -0.01
C ASP A 131 -26.14 -56.19 0.38
N SER A 132 -27.01 -56.08 -0.62
CA SER A 132 -28.44 -55.79 -0.58
C SER A 132 -28.96 -54.36 -0.41
N THR A 133 -29.45 -53.86 -1.55
CA THR A 133 -30.83 -53.38 -1.80
C THR A 133 -31.56 -52.59 -0.71
N ALA A 134 -31.94 -51.34 -1.02
CA ALA A 134 -33.34 -50.88 -0.92
C ALA A 134 -33.54 -49.51 -1.57
N VAL A 135 -34.51 -49.49 -2.48
CA VAL A 135 -35.21 -48.34 -3.04
C VAL A 135 -36.03 -47.69 -1.94
N ILE A 136 -35.92 -46.37 -1.74
CA ILE A 136 -36.99 -45.55 -1.16
C ILE A 136 -37.11 -44.26 -1.98
N THR A 137 -38.11 -44.26 -2.85
CA THR A 137 -38.82 -43.08 -3.34
C THR A 137 -39.62 -42.46 -2.19
N SER A 138 -39.53 -41.15 -1.99
CA SER A 138 -40.60 -40.40 -1.33
C SER A 138 -40.73 -39.03 -2.01
N GLU A 139 -41.80 -38.96 -2.79
CA GLU A 139 -42.49 -37.74 -3.21
C GLU A 139 -43.12 -37.10 -1.97
N SER A 140 -43.11 -35.77 -1.90
CA SER A 140 -44.10 -35.03 -1.12
C SER A 140 -44.33 -33.67 -1.77
N ASP A 141 -45.53 -33.55 -2.32
CA ASP A 141 -46.18 -32.35 -2.82
C ASP A 141 -46.65 -31.45 -1.66
N ASP A 142 -47.09 -30.24 -2.06
CA ASP A 142 -47.98 -29.31 -1.37
C ASP A 142 -47.31 -28.46 -0.24
N GLU A 143 -47.39 -27.12 -0.18
CA GLU A 143 -48.51 -26.24 -0.44
C GLU A 143 -48.07 -24.78 -0.66
N ASP A 144 -48.95 -24.07 -1.37
CA ASP A 144 -49.03 -22.63 -1.56
C ASP A 144 -49.02 -21.82 -0.26
N THR A 145 -48.26 -20.72 -0.25
CA THR A 145 -48.68 -19.52 0.50
C THR A 145 -48.30 -18.26 -0.26
N GLN A 146 -49.27 -17.74 -0.99
CA GLN A 146 -49.23 -16.38 -1.54
C GLN A 146 -49.37 -15.35 -0.42
N ARG A 147 -48.40 -14.44 -0.30
CA ARG A 147 -48.61 -13.11 0.31
C ARG A 147 -47.59 -12.10 -0.19
N GLY A 148 -47.96 -11.37 -1.25
CA GLY A 148 -47.55 -9.96 -1.40
C GLY A 148 -48.49 -9.07 -0.57
N PRO A 149 -48.27 -7.74 -0.43
CA PRO A 149 -47.38 -6.89 -1.22
C PRO A 149 -46.46 -5.99 -0.36
N SER A 150 -45.43 -5.40 -0.98
CA SER A 150 -45.32 -3.94 -1.12
C SER A 150 -43.91 -3.58 -1.59
N ALA A 151 -43.87 -2.92 -2.74
CA ALA A 151 -42.68 -2.48 -3.41
C ALA A 151 -42.19 -1.15 -2.81
N GLU A 152 -41.14 -1.20 -2.01
CA GLU A 152 -40.21 -0.08 -1.87
C GLU A 152 -38.80 -0.65 -2.01
N ALA A 153 -38.30 -0.63 -3.25
CA ALA A 153 -36.92 -0.98 -3.58
C ALA A 153 -35.98 0.10 -3.01
N THR A 154 -35.76 0.04 -1.71
CA THR A 154 -34.64 0.72 -1.07
C THR A 154 -33.40 -0.03 -1.52
N THR A 155 -32.67 0.53 -2.49
CA THR A 155 -31.33 0.07 -2.84
C THR A 155 -30.54 0.00 -1.53
N PRO A 156 -30.11 -1.20 -1.08
CA PRO A 156 -29.40 -1.30 0.18
C PRO A 156 -28.06 -0.61 -0.02
N THR A 157 -27.97 0.62 0.49
CA THR A 157 -26.71 1.33 0.65
C THR A 157 -25.99 0.63 1.80
N VAL A 158 -25.44 -0.54 1.50
CA VAL A 158 -24.74 -1.39 2.47
C VAL A 158 -23.52 -0.62 2.95
N GLN A 159 -23.61 -0.13 4.19
CA GLN A 159 -22.48 0.40 4.93
C GLN A 159 -21.41 -0.70 5.06
N PHE A 160 -20.40 -0.61 4.20
CA PHE A 160 -19.26 -1.53 4.05
C PHE A 160 -18.24 -1.44 5.21
N ARG A 161 -18.71 -1.39 6.47
CA ARG A 161 -17.84 -1.16 7.64
C ARG A 161 -17.31 -2.42 8.33
N SER A 162 -17.72 -3.63 7.93
CA SER A 162 -17.59 -4.81 8.79
C SER A 162 -16.76 -5.97 8.23
N GLY A 163 -15.83 -5.73 7.29
CA GLY A 163 -14.92 -6.78 6.82
C GLY A 163 -15.61 -8.02 6.24
N LEU A 164 -16.90 -7.92 5.91
CA LEU A 164 -17.71 -8.95 5.28
C LEU A 164 -17.65 -8.74 3.77
N TRP A 165 -17.41 -9.81 3.02
CA TRP A 165 -17.30 -9.78 1.57
C TRP A 165 -18.27 -10.78 0.97
N GLN A 166 -19.27 -10.30 0.23
CA GLN A 166 -20.23 -11.17 -0.44
C GLN A 166 -19.78 -11.47 -1.87
N CYS A 167 -19.67 -12.75 -2.21
CA CYS A 167 -19.39 -13.18 -3.57
C CYS A 167 -20.61 -12.93 -4.47
N ARG A 168 -20.41 -12.24 -5.60
CA ARG A 168 -21.47 -11.95 -6.58
C ARG A 168 -22.09 -13.21 -7.17
N SER A 169 -21.27 -14.24 -7.40
CA SER A 169 -21.66 -15.48 -8.08
C SER A 169 -22.47 -16.41 -7.18
N CYS A 170 -21.94 -16.80 -6.01
CA CYS A 170 -22.60 -17.77 -5.12
C CYS A 170 -23.26 -17.16 -3.88
N LYS A 171 -23.23 -15.84 -3.71
CA LYS A 171 -23.80 -15.11 -2.56
C LYS A 171 -23.18 -15.44 -1.19
N ALA A 172 -22.16 -16.29 -1.13
CA ALA A 172 -21.43 -16.59 0.10
C ALA A 172 -20.83 -15.32 0.72
N ILE A 173 -20.99 -15.18 2.03
CA ILE A 173 -20.44 -14.07 2.82
C ILE A 173 -19.16 -14.55 3.51
N LEU A 174 -18.04 -13.92 3.20
CA LEU A 174 -16.73 -14.22 3.75
C LEU A 174 -16.39 -13.21 4.84
N LYS A 175 -16.08 -13.70 6.05
CA LYS A 175 -15.67 -12.86 7.19
C LYS A 175 -14.17 -12.56 7.13
N GLY A 176 -13.81 -11.29 7.25
CA GLY A 176 -12.44 -10.78 7.30
C GLY A 176 -11.79 -10.57 5.92
N TYR A 177 -11.02 -9.48 5.77
CA TYR A 177 -10.20 -9.25 4.57
C TYR A 177 -8.88 -10.03 4.65
N ARG A 178 -8.95 -11.37 4.67
CA ARG A 178 -7.76 -12.19 4.40
C ARG A 178 -7.71 -12.44 2.90
N ARG A 179 -6.81 -11.75 2.19
CA ARG A 179 -6.59 -11.87 0.72
C ARG A 179 -6.58 -13.33 0.26
N ASN A 180 -5.90 -14.21 0.99
CA ASN A 180 -5.81 -15.64 0.68
C ASN A 180 -7.15 -16.38 0.79
N GLY A 181 -8.07 -15.92 1.66
CA GLY A 181 -9.43 -16.48 1.78
C GLY A 181 -10.28 -16.13 0.57
N LEU A 182 -10.24 -14.85 0.14
CA LEU A 182 -10.92 -14.40 -1.08
C LEU A 182 -10.40 -15.11 -2.32
N LEU A 183 -9.08 -15.20 -2.50
CA LEU A 183 -8.47 -15.89 -3.65
C LEU A 183 -8.82 -17.38 -3.69
N ARG A 184 -8.84 -18.06 -2.53
CA ARG A 184 -9.27 -19.45 -2.43
C ARG A 184 -10.73 -19.61 -2.86
N HIS A 185 -11.60 -18.68 -2.42
CA HIS A 185 -13.00 -18.69 -2.79
C HIS A 185 -13.21 -18.45 -4.29
N VAL A 186 -12.57 -17.42 -4.87
CA VAL A 186 -12.56 -17.17 -6.32
C VAL A 186 -12.11 -18.39 -7.08
N GLY A 187 -11.07 -19.04 -6.57
CA GLY A 187 -10.54 -20.24 -7.15
C GLY A 187 -11.56 -21.40 -7.30
N VAL A 188 -12.50 -21.53 -6.36
CA VAL A 188 -13.59 -22.53 -6.47
C VAL A 188 -14.43 -22.25 -7.72
N HIS A 189 -14.77 -20.98 -7.98
CA HIS A 189 -15.55 -20.58 -9.16
C HIS A 189 -14.77 -20.72 -10.46
N GLU A 190 -13.48 -20.41 -10.43
CA GLU A 190 -12.58 -20.59 -11.56
C GLU A 190 -12.27 -22.07 -11.83
N GLY A 191 -12.87 -23.03 -11.10
CA GLY A 191 -12.77 -24.45 -11.39
C GLY A 191 -11.35 -25.03 -11.31
N GLY A 192 -10.40 -24.28 -10.71
CA GLY A 192 -8.99 -24.61 -10.80
C GLY A 192 -8.40 -24.46 -12.21
N THR A 193 -8.90 -23.53 -13.03
CA THR A 193 -8.34 -23.14 -14.36
C THR A 193 -6.86 -22.75 -14.33
N HIS A 194 -6.32 -22.50 -13.13
CA HIS A 194 -4.91 -22.20 -12.92
C HIS A 194 -4.26 -23.24 -12.00
N PRO A 195 -4.23 -24.53 -12.41
CA PRO A 195 -3.76 -25.57 -11.53
C PRO A 195 -2.24 -25.50 -11.44
N ILE A 196 -1.73 -25.70 -10.23
CA ILE A 196 -0.31 -25.64 -9.91
C ILE A 196 0.29 -27.01 -10.21
N SER A 197 1.15 -27.09 -11.23
CA SER A 197 1.83 -28.34 -11.56
C SER A 197 2.88 -28.69 -10.50
N CYS A 198 3.02 -29.98 -10.18
CA CYS A 198 4.14 -30.45 -9.38
C CYS A 198 5.47 -30.06 -10.05
N PHE A 199 6.51 -29.76 -9.27
CA PHE A 199 7.84 -29.40 -9.77
C PHE A 199 8.86 -30.54 -9.65
N ILE A 200 8.43 -31.71 -9.17
CA ILE A 200 9.25 -32.91 -9.10
C ILE A 200 9.29 -33.54 -10.49
N GLU A 201 10.48 -33.91 -10.93
CA GLU A 201 10.72 -34.49 -12.25
C GLU A 201 9.93 -35.81 -12.40
N GLY A 202 9.26 -35.98 -13.54
CA GLY A 202 8.38 -37.11 -13.81
C GLY A 202 6.97 -37.01 -13.23
N CYS A 203 6.70 -36.11 -12.27
CA CYS A 203 5.36 -35.95 -11.71
C CYS A 203 4.47 -35.06 -12.58
N ARG A 204 3.35 -35.63 -13.08
CA ARG A 204 2.38 -34.92 -13.94
C ARG A 204 1.19 -34.35 -13.18
N THR A 205 1.12 -34.56 -11.86
CA THR A 205 0.01 -34.12 -11.04
C THR A 205 -0.12 -32.60 -11.04
N LYS A 206 -1.35 -32.11 -11.21
CA LYS A 206 -1.70 -30.70 -11.14
C LYS A 206 -2.67 -30.50 -9.98
N CYS A 207 -2.34 -29.59 -9.08
CA CYS A 207 -3.11 -29.33 -7.88
C CYS A 207 -3.92 -28.04 -8.03
N LYS A 208 -5.15 -28.00 -7.52
CA LYS A 208 -6.00 -26.81 -7.63
C LYS A 208 -5.46 -25.63 -6.80
N TRP A 209 -4.82 -25.90 -5.66
CA TRP A 209 -4.37 -24.89 -4.69
C TRP A 209 -2.95 -25.16 -4.17
N GLY A 210 -2.31 -24.13 -3.61
CA GLY A 210 -1.01 -24.28 -2.94
C GLY A 210 -1.02 -25.31 -1.80
N HIS A 211 -2.06 -25.32 -0.96
CA HIS A 211 -2.18 -26.33 0.10
C HIS A 211 -2.40 -27.75 -0.45
N ALA A 212 -3.12 -27.90 -1.58
CA ALA A 212 -3.27 -29.19 -2.25
C ALA A 212 -1.94 -29.66 -2.85
N LEU A 213 -1.14 -28.74 -3.42
CA LEU A 213 0.21 -29.05 -3.88
C LEU A 213 1.11 -29.48 -2.73
N ARG A 214 1.05 -28.79 -1.58
CA ARG A 214 1.82 -29.18 -0.38
C ARG A 214 1.39 -30.54 0.16
N ALA A 215 0.09 -30.84 0.16
CA ALA A 215 -0.40 -32.17 0.53
C ALA A 215 0.11 -33.23 -0.44
N HIS A 216 -0.01 -33.00 -1.75
CA HIS A 216 0.53 -33.88 -2.78
C HIS A 216 2.04 -34.13 -2.61
N LEU A 217 2.84 -33.08 -2.40
CA LEU A 217 4.27 -33.21 -2.13
C LEU A 217 4.55 -34.08 -0.89
N ARG A 218 3.74 -33.95 0.17
CA ARG A 218 3.89 -34.78 1.38
C ARG A 218 3.53 -36.24 1.13
N HIS A 219 2.43 -36.53 0.45
CA HIS A 219 1.94 -37.91 0.30
C HIS A 219 2.69 -38.69 -0.79
N GLU A 220 2.86 -38.08 -1.97
CA GLU A 220 3.43 -38.73 -3.16
C GLU A 220 4.96 -38.65 -3.22
N HIS A 221 5.54 -37.59 -2.66
CA HIS A 221 6.99 -37.35 -2.75
C HIS A 221 7.70 -37.40 -1.40
N LYS A 222 6.97 -37.60 -0.30
CA LYS A 222 7.49 -37.54 1.08
C LYS A 222 8.26 -36.24 1.38
N LEU A 223 7.90 -35.16 0.67
CA LEU A 223 8.48 -33.84 0.83
C LEU A 223 7.58 -32.96 1.68
N SER A 224 8.07 -32.57 2.86
CA SER A 224 7.45 -31.56 3.72
C SER A 224 8.10 -30.19 3.49
N ALA A 225 7.46 -29.11 3.95
CA ALA A 225 8.03 -27.76 3.88
C ALA A 225 9.42 -27.66 4.56
N ARG A 226 9.68 -28.49 5.57
CA ARG A 226 10.96 -28.58 6.28
C ARG A 226 12.04 -29.30 5.47
N ASN A 227 11.65 -30.27 4.63
CA ASN A 227 12.57 -31.15 3.90
C ASN A 227 12.86 -30.68 2.45
N LEU A 228 12.17 -29.63 1.97
CA LEU A 228 12.48 -29.04 0.67
C LEU A 228 13.85 -28.38 0.67
N THR A 229 14.65 -28.62 -0.37
CA THR A 229 15.87 -27.84 -0.62
C THR A 229 15.51 -26.37 -0.88
N ALA A 230 16.47 -25.47 -0.72
CA ALA A 230 16.26 -24.04 -0.98
C ALA A 230 15.73 -23.79 -2.41
N GLU A 231 16.26 -24.53 -3.39
CA GLU A 231 15.83 -24.44 -4.78
C GLU A 231 14.40 -24.94 -4.99
N GLN A 232 14.04 -26.10 -4.42
CA GLN A 232 12.69 -26.64 -4.49
C GLN A 232 11.67 -25.72 -3.80
N ARG A 233 12.04 -25.14 -2.65
CA ARG A 233 11.22 -24.14 -1.96
C ARG A 233 11.01 -22.89 -2.82
N GLY A 234 12.05 -22.42 -3.51
CA GLY A 234 11.94 -21.33 -4.49
C GLY A 234 10.95 -21.64 -5.60
N ARG A 235 11.05 -22.85 -6.21
CA ARG A 235 10.11 -23.32 -7.24
C ARG A 235 8.66 -23.41 -6.74
N LEU A 236 8.45 -23.92 -5.51
CA LEU A 236 7.12 -23.98 -4.89
C LEU A 236 6.51 -22.58 -4.73
N ILE A 237 7.26 -21.65 -4.12
CA ILE A 237 6.81 -20.27 -3.88
C ILE A 237 6.47 -19.58 -5.21
N GLU A 238 7.32 -19.73 -6.22
CA GLU A 238 7.12 -19.11 -7.53
C GLU A 238 5.85 -19.64 -8.22
N LYS A 239 5.62 -20.96 -8.17
CA LYS A 239 4.40 -21.55 -8.73
C LYS A 239 3.13 -21.13 -7.98
N GLU A 240 3.18 -21.07 -6.64
CA GLU A 240 2.07 -20.54 -5.83
C GLU A 240 1.80 -19.07 -6.18
N ARG A 241 2.84 -18.24 -6.29
CA ARG A 241 2.75 -16.82 -6.66
C ARG A 241 2.05 -16.65 -8.00
N ILE A 242 2.51 -17.32 -9.05
CA ILE A 242 1.91 -17.23 -10.40
C ILE A 242 0.43 -17.63 -10.39
N SER A 243 0.06 -18.67 -9.64
CA SER A 243 -1.35 -19.10 -9.52
C SER A 243 -2.21 -18.03 -8.83
N TYR A 244 -1.72 -17.47 -7.71
CA TYR A 244 -2.43 -16.41 -6.99
C TYR A 244 -2.58 -15.11 -7.80
N GLU A 245 -1.56 -14.73 -8.57
CA GLU A 245 -1.62 -13.53 -9.43
C GLU A 245 -2.73 -13.65 -10.48
N LYS A 246 -2.90 -14.83 -11.08
CA LYS A 246 -4.00 -15.06 -12.02
C LYS A 246 -5.38 -14.99 -11.35
N LEU A 247 -5.52 -15.58 -10.14
CA LEU A 247 -6.77 -15.50 -9.38
C LEU A 247 -7.10 -14.08 -8.93
N GLU A 248 -6.08 -13.27 -8.65
CA GLU A 248 -6.23 -11.88 -8.28
C GLU A 248 -6.79 -11.04 -9.43
N LEU A 249 -6.35 -11.32 -10.66
CA LEU A 249 -6.97 -10.74 -11.85
C LEU A 249 -8.46 -11.10 -11.93
N SER A 250 -8.89 -12.28 -11.48
CA SER A 250 -10.30 -12.67 -11.47
C SER A 250 -11.11 -12.15 -10.28
N LEU A 251 -10.49 -11.54 -9.26
CA LEU A 251 -11.22 -11.10 -8.05
C LEU A 251 -12.37 -10.13 -8.36
N HIS A 252 -12.17 -9.19 -9.28
CA HIS A 252 -13.16 -8.18 -9.62
C HIS A 252 -14.47 -8.77 -10.18
N LYS A 253 -14.41 -9.93 -10.86
CA LYS A 253 -15.58 -10.66 -11.38
C LYS A 253 -16.51 -11.12 -10.25
N TYR A 254 -15.94 -11.55 -9.12
CA TYR A 254 -16.68 -12.11 -7.99
C TYR A 254 -16.93 -11.10 -6.88
N PHE A 255 -16.08 -10.09 -6.75
CA PHE A 255 -16.16 -9.07 -5.71
C PHE A 255 -16.02 -7.68 -6.35
N PRO A 256 -17.05 -7.17 -7.04
CA PRO A 256 -16.96 -5.92 -7.80
C PRO A 256 -16.65 -4.70 -6.93
N PHE A 257 -16.99 -4.73 -5.64
CA PHE A 257 -16.63 -3.67 -4.70
C PHE A 257 -15.12 -3.61 -4.40
N LEU A 258 -14.41 -4.71 -4.60
CA LEU A 258 -12.94 -4.71 -4.59
C LEU A 258 -12.36 -4.04 -5.82
N SER A 259 -13.11 -3.85 -6.91
CA SER A 259 -12.60 -3.22 -8.14
C SER A 259 -12.04 -1.83 -7.85
N SER A 260 -12.68 -1.00 -7.03
CA SER A 260 -12.10 0.31 -6.64
C SER A 260 -10.70 0.23 -6.00
N ARG A 261 -10.31 -0.91 -5.42
CA ARG A 261 -8.97 -1.20 -4.89
C ARG A 261 -8.11 -2.02 -5.85
N VAL A 262 -8.71 -2.93 -6.62
CA VAL A 262 -8.06 -3.79 -7.62
C VAL A 262 -7.71 -2.99 -8.87
N ASP A 263 -8.57 -2.09 -9.33
CA ASP A 263 -8.29 -1.12 -10.40
C ASP A 263 -7.09 -0.26 -10.01
N LYS A 264 -7.02 0.21 -8.76
CA LYS A 264 -5.80 0.85 -8.21
C LYS A 264 -4.58 -0.08 -8.16
N LEU A 265 -4.73 -1.39 -8.19
CA LEU A 265 -3.66 -2.40 -8.18
C LEU A 265 -3.25 -2.81 -9.60
N VAL A 266 -4.20 -2.87 -10.53
CA VAL A 266 -4.04 -3.19 -11.96
C VAL A 266 -3.49 -1.99 -12.72
N GLU A 267 -3.95 -0.76 -12.42
CA GLU A 267 -3.30 0.51 -12.83
C GLU A 267 -1.85 0.65 -12.35
N ARG A 268 -1.43 -0.28 -11.49
CA ARG A 268 -0.10 -0.36 -10.89
C ARG A 268 0.68 -1.61 -11.31
N LEU A 269 0.29 -2.27 -12.40
CA LEU A 269 1.13 -3.27 -13.07
C LEU A 269 2.15 -2.54 -13.94
N TRP A 270 3.42 -2.67 -13.59
CA TRP A 270 4.54 -2.13 -14.37
C TRP A 270 5.34 -3.26 -14.97
N GLN A 271 5.56 -3.21 -16.28
CA GLN A 271 6.41 -4.17 -16.96
C GLN A 271 7.78 -3.54 -17.22
N CYS A 272 8.83 -4.21 -16.74
CA CYS A 272 10.19 -3.78 -17.04
C CYS A 272 10.51 -4.01 -18.52
N GLN A 273 10.89 -2.96 -19.25
CA GLN A 273 11.21 -3.05 -20.68
C GLN A 273 12.42 -3.94 -20.99
N VAL A 274 13.34 -4.10 -20.04
CA VAL A 274 14.58 -4.86 -20.24
C VAL A 274 14.36 -6.35 -20.00
N CYS A 275 13.76 -6.74 -18.87
CA CYS A 275 13.60 -8.15 -18.50
C CYS A 275 12.18 -8.69 -18.63
N GLN A 276 11.23 -7.86 -19.07
CA GLN A 276 9.82 -8.20 -19.25
C GLN A 276 9.10 -8.67 -17.98
N LYS A 277 9.74 -8.54 -16.81
CA LYS A 277 9.14 -8.88 -15.51
C LYS A 277 8.04 -7.87 -15.17
N GLN A 278 6.88 -8.40 -14.84
CA GLN A 278 5.75 -7.62 -14.31
C GLN A 278 5.92 -7.42 -12.80
N LEU A 279 5.72 -6.19 -12.35
CA LEU A 279 5.77 -5.79 -10.94
C LEU A 279 4.39 -5.29 -10.53
N ILE A 280 3.82 -5.95 -9.52
CA ILE A 280 2.50 -5.61 -8.97
C ILE A 280 2.68 -4.61 -7.83
N GLY A 281 1.85 -3.56 -7.82
CA GLY A 281 1.84 -2.59 -6.74
C GLY A 281 3.01 -1.63 -6.84
N ALA A 282 2.91 -0.73 -7.82
CA ALA A 282 3.69 0.48 -8.14
C ALA A 282 4.02 1.45 -6.99
N HIS A 283 4.29 0.96 -5.79
CA HIS A 283 5.10 1.74 -4.89
C HIS A 283 6.44 1.93 -5.59
N GLU A 284 6.80 3.19 -5.82
CA GLU A 284 8.04 3.61 -6.47
C GLU A 284 9.24 2.78 -5.96
N HIS A 285 9.28 2.53 -4.65
CA HIS A 285 10.21 1.63 -3.97
C HIS A 285 10.45 0.27 -4.65
N ASN A 286 9.40 -0.42 -5.09
CA ASN A 286 9.51 -1.73 -5.74
C ASN A 286 10.14 -1.62 -7.13
N LEU A 287 9.80 -0.56 -7.88
CA LEU A 287 10.38 -0.28 -9.19
C LEU A 287 11.87 0.05 -9.04
N LEU A 288 12.21 0.91 -8.08
CA LEU A 288 13.60 1.29 -7.80
C LEU A 288 14.44 0.11 -7.34
N LYS A 289 13.91 -0.76 -6.47
CA LYS A 289 14.57 -2.01 -6.09
C LYS A 289 14.84 -2.91 -7.30
N HIS A 290 13.89 -3.00 -8.21
CA HIS A 290 14.05 -3.78 -9.44
C HIS A 290 15.14 -3.18 -10.34
N ILE A 291 15.15 -1.86 -10.53
CA ILE A 291 16.19 -1.16 -11.32
C ILE A 291 17.58 -1.39 -10.74
N GLY A 292 17.72 -1.39 -9.40
CA GLY A 292 18.99 -1.69 -8.74
C GLY A 292 19.57 -3.06 -9.14
N THR A 293 18.74 -4.01 -9.55
CA THR A 293 19.21 -5.32 -10.05
C THR A 293 19.81 -5.27 -11.45
N HIS A 294 19.48 -4.25 -12.26
CA HIS A 294 20.02 -4.06 -13.61
C HIS A 294 21.23 -3.13 -13.65
N GLU A 295 21.15 -1.99 -12.94
CA GLU A 295 22.16 -0.92 -13.02
C GLU A 295 23.40 -1.18 -12.14
N ASN A 296 23.49 -2.37 -11.54
CA ASN A 296 24.62 -2.78 -10.68
C ASN A 296 24.91 -1.74 -9.58
N ILE A 297 23.85 -1.15 -9.02
CA ILE A 297 23.94 -0.17 -7.92
C ILE A 297 24.08 -0.97 -6.64
N PHE A 298 25.13 -0.70 -5.87
CA PHE A 298 25.40 -1.43 -4.64
C PHE A 298 25.36 -0.53 -3.41
N SER A 299 24.85 -1.08 -2.30
CA SER A 299 25.03 -0.54 -0.96
C SER A 299 26.17 -1.28 -0.27
N ARG A 300 27.01 -0.56 0.49
CA ARG A 300 28.12 -1.15 1.23
C ARG A 300 27.65 -1.63 2.59
N CYS A 301 28.35 -2.61 3.17
CA CYS A 301 28.08 -2.99 4.55
C CYS A 301 28.47 -1.86 5.51
N PRO A 302 27.60 -1.44 6.45
CA PRO A 302 27.91 -0.36 7.39
C PRO A 302 28.88 -0.78 8.51
N ILE A 303 29.27 -2.06 8.58
CA ILE A 303 30.19 -2.61 9.58
C ILE A 303 31.64 -2.40 9.12
N ALA A 304 32.44 -1.76 9.97
CA ALA A 304 33.85 -1.48 9.69
C ALA A 304 34.63 -2.77 9.40
N GLY A 305 35.44 -2.75 8.33
CA GLY A 305 36.22 -3.91 7.88
C GLY A 305 35.46 -4.92 7.02
N CYS A 306 34.14 -4.75 6.81
CA CYS A 306 33.38 -5.58 5.90
C CYS A 306 33.39 -4.99 4.48
N ALA A 307 34.02 -5.69 3.53
CA ALA A 307 34.10 -5.26 2.12
C ALA A 307 32.89 -5.68 1.27
N GLU A 308 31.92 -6.38 1.87
CA GLU A 308 30.76 -6.90 1.15
C GLU A 308 29.84 -5.77 0.66
N THR A 309 29.29 -5.98 -0.54
CA THR A 309 28.36 -5.06 -1.17
C THR A 309 27.11 -5.78 -1.63
N CYS A 310 25.96 -5.11 -1.53
CA CYS A 310 24.66 -5.71 -1.80
C CYS A 310 23.88 -4.89 -2.82
N ARG A 311 23.31 -5.57 -3.82
CA ARG A 311 22.49 -4.93 -4.88
C ARG A 311 21.10 -4.46 -4.44
N THR A 312 20.66 -4.89 -3.26
CA THR A 312 19.34 -4.54 -2.74
C THR A 312 19.41 -4.31 -1.23
N THR A 313 18.52 -3.45 -0.74
CA THR A 313 18.37 -3.17 0.70
C THR A 313 18.01 -4.44 1.49
N SER A 314 17.15 -5.30 0.94
CA SER A 314 16.86 -6.61 1.52
C SER A 314 18.09 -7.52 1.56
N GLY A 315 18.92 -7.50 0.51
CA GLY A 315 20.19 -8.22 0.46
C GLY A 315 21.16 -7.77 1.55
N LEU A 316 21.28 -6.45 1.75
CA LEU A 316 22.12 -5.87 2.79
C LEU A 316 21.65 -6.27 4.20
N ARG A 317 20.34 -6.20 4.47
CA ARG A 317 19.78 -6.64 5.76
C ARG A 317 19.99 -8.13 6.00
N ASN A 318 19.84 -8.96 4.96
CA ASN A 318 20.14 -10.39 5.06
C ASN A 318 21.62 -10.66 5.30
N HIS A 319 22.51 -9.90 4.66
CA HIS A 319 23.95 -9.97 4.90
C HIS A 319 24.28 -9.63 6.36
N LEU A 320 23.76 -8.53 6.90
CA LEU A 320 23.91 -8.16 8.31
C LEU A 320 23.45 -9.28 9.24
N LYS A 321 22.27 -9.85 9.00
CA LYS A 321 21.73 -10.94 9.80
C LYS A 321 22.59 -12.20 9.73
N LYS A 322 23.10 -12.55 8.55
CA LYS A 322 23.80 -13.83 8.33
C LYS A 322 25.27 -13.78 8.76
N TYR A 323 25.99 -12.72 8.40
CA TYR A 323 27.44 -12.64 8.58
C TYR A 323 27.84 -11.86 9.82
N HIS A 324 27.02 -10.90 10.25
CA HIS A 324 27.28 -10.11 11.45
C HIS A 324 26.38 -10.49 12.63
N ARG A 325 25.37 -11.35 12.42
CA ARG A 325 24.35 -11.71 13.42
C ARG A 325 23.61 -10.49 13.99
N LEU A 326 23.53 -9.40 13.21
CA LEU A 326 22.88 -8.15 13.59
C LEU A 326 21.59 -7.94 12.79
N ARG A 327 20.54 -7.46 13.46
CA ARG A 327 19.37 -6.85 12.82
C ARG A 327 19.62 -5.35 12.66
N ALA A 328 18.81 -4.70 11.82
CA ALA A 328 18.92 -3.25 11.64
C ALA A 328 18.73 -2.46 12.95
N ALA A 329 17.89 -2.97 13.86
CA ALA A 329 17.66 -2.39 15.18
C ALA A 329 18.83 -2.57 16.16
N ASP A 330 19.72 -3.53 15.90
CA ASP A 330 20.90 -3.81 16.75
C ASP A 330 22.12 -2.98 16.34
N LEU A 331 22.02 -2.19 15.27
CA LEU A 331 23.10 -1.33 14.80
C LEU A 331 23.26 -0.12 15.73
N SER A 332 24.51 0.27 15.97
CA SER A 332 24.78 1.57 16.60
C SER A 332 24.18 2.71 15.78
N ALA A 333 23.90 3.85 16.41
CA ALA A 333 23.34 5.02 15.72
C ALA A 333 24.16 5.43 14.48
N GLU A 334 25.49 5.35 14.57
CA GLU A 334 26.40 5.66 13.46
C GLU A 334 26.28 4.65 12.30
N GLN A 335 26.27 3.35 12.61
CA GLN A 335 26.10 2.30 11.60
C GLN A 335 24.72 2.35 10.95
N HIS A 336 23.68 2.63 11.74
CA HIS A 336 22.33 2.80 11.23
C HIS A 336 22.22 4.04 10.33
N GLY A 337 22.87 5.15 10.70
CA GLY A 337 22.99 6.34 9.86
C GLY A 337 23.62 6.03 8.50
N ARG A 338 24.76 5.34 8.49
CA ARG A 338 25.41 4.86 7.24
C ARG A 338 24.50 3.97 6.40
N LEU A 339 23.79 3.04 7.05
CA LEU A 339 22.84 2.15 6.36
C LEU A 339 21.76 2.96 5.64
N LEU A 340 21.12 3.91 6.33
CA LEU A 340 20.07 4.74 5.74
C LEU A 340 20.58 5.64 4.60
N GLU A 341 21.80 6.17 4.73
CA GLU A 341 22.43 6.97 3.67
C GLU A 341 22.70 6.12 2.42
N ASP A 342 23.19 4.89 2.58
CA ASP A 342 23.39 3.95 1.49
C ASP A 342 22.09 3.48 0.85
N GLU A 343 21.04 3.24 1.65
CA GLU A 343 19.70 2.94 1.11
C GLU A 343 19.19 4.14 0.28
N ARG A 344 19.36 5.38 0.77
CA ARG A 344 18.98 6.60 0.06
C ARG A 344 19.73 6.76 -1.26
N ARG A 345 21.05 6.60 -1.25
CA ARG A 345 21.89 6.64 -2.48
C ARG A 345 21.43 5.62 -3.51
N LEU A 346 21.15 4.39 -3.08
CA LEU A 346 20.66 3.34 -3.97
C LEU A 346 19.36 3.75 -4.67
N TYR A 347 18.40 4.30 -3.91
CA TYR A 347 17.12 4.74 -4.46
C TYR A 347 17.25 5.96 -5.38
N GLU A 348 18.07 6.93 -5.00
CA GLU A 348 18.31 8.12 -5.82
C GLU A 348 19.00 7.77 -7.13
N SER A 349 20.04 6.93 -7.11
CA SER A 349 20.66 6.42 -8.33
C SER A 349 19.65 5.64 -9.18
N ALA A 350 18.88 4.71 -8.60
CA ALA A 350 17.88 3.95 -9.34
C ALA A 350 16.80 4.85 -9.99
N ARG A 351 16.43 5.96 -9.34
CA ARG A 351 15.42 6.89 -9.86
C ARG A 351 15.85 7.55 -11.16
N ASN A 352 17.14 7.85 -11.31
CA ASN A 352 17.69 8.41 -12.54
C ASN A 352 17.55 7.48 -13.75
N HIS A 353 17.33 6.18 -13.52
CA HIS A 353 17.11 5.19 -14.58
C HIS A 353 15.64 4.79 -14.75
N LEU A 354 14.71 5.35 -13.96
CA LEU A 354 13.30 4.93 -13.94
C LEU A 354 12.67 4.96 -15.35
N ALA A 355 12.87 6.05 -16.09
CA ALA A 355 12.31 6.22 -17.43
C ALA A 355 12.84 5.19 -18.46
N ARG A 356 14.05 4.64 -18.26
CA ARG A 356 14.65 3.64 -19.15
C ARG A 356 13.97 2.27 -19.01
N TYR A 357 13.64 1.88 -17.78
CA TYR A 357 13.02 0.58 -17.51
C TYR A 357 11.50 0.63 -17.52
N PHE A 358 10.93 1.79 -17.17
CA PHE A 358 9.52 2.04 -16.98
C PHE A 358 9.14 3.41 -17.58
N PRO A 359 9.15 3.57 -18.91
CA PRO A 359 8.79 4.83 -19.54
C PRO A 359 7.33 5.20 -19.20
N SER A 360 7.04 6.49 -19.11
CA SER A 360 5.78 7.06 -18.59
C SER A 360 4.50 6.70 -19.38
N GLY A 361 4.60 5.86 -20.43
CA GLY A 361 3.48 5.26 -21.16
C GLY A 361 3.40 3.72 -21.10
N ALA A 362 4.33 3.03 -20.43
CA ALA A 362 4.37 1.56 -20.35
C ALA A 362 3.52 0.99 -19.20
N LYS A 363 2.38 1.61 -18.89
CA LYS A 363 1.33 0.92 -18.14
C LYS A 363 0.75 -0.11 -19.09
N LEU A 364 0.71 -1.38 -18.69
CA LEU A 364 -0.02 -2.40 -19.43
C LEU A 364 -1.48 -1.92 -19.53
N GLN A 365 -1.93 -1.65 -20.76
CA GLN A 365 -3.32 -1.31 -21.07
C GLN A 365 -4.22 -2.54 -20.92
#